data_AF-A0AAW8KEH8-F1
#
_entry.id   AF-A0AAW8KEH8-F1
#
_cell.length_a   1.000
_cell.length_b   1.000
_cell.length_c   1.000
_cell.angle_alpha   90.00
_cell.angle_beta   90.00
_cell.angle_gamma   90.00
#
_symmetry.space_group_name_H-M   'P 1'
#
loop_
_entity.id
_entity.type
_entity.pdbx_description
1 polymer ?
#
loop_
_entity_poly.entity_id
_entity_poly.type
_entity_poly.pdbx_seq_one_letter_code
_entity_poly.pdbx_strand_id
1 'polypeptide(L)'
;MTTQQVTRAWELEQATSPLTPEGIVLAVSEQLQIPASDIQLNDDLLMLGLDSVRLMTLVGKWQAYGAQVSFEDLAEQPTLEVWIEKLVA
;
A
#
# COMPACT_ATOMS: atom_id res chain seq x y z
N MET A 1 14.57 -32.57 9.42
CA MET A 1 13.99 -31.24 9.16
C MET A 1 15.13 -30.37 8.67
N THR A 2 15.18 -30.08 7.37
CA THR A 2 16.30 -29.41 6.71
C THR A 2 16.16 -27.89 6.83
N THR A 3 17.27 -27.21 7.15
CA THR A 3 17.42 -25.76 7.34
C THR A 3 16.90 -24.90 6.18
N GLN A 4 16.64 -25.49 5.02
CA GLN A 4 16.23 -24.80 3.79
C GLN A 4 14.76 -24.32 3.77
N GLN A 5 13.90 -24.80 4.67
CA GLN A 5 12.47 -24.39 4.66
C GLN A 5 12.23 -23.01 5.28
N VAL A 6 13.09 -22.57 6.20
CA VAL A 6 12.91 -21.29 6.92
C VAL A 6 13.24 -20.11 6.02
N THR A 7 14.28 -20.19 5.18
CA THR A 7 14.68 -19.10 4.27
C THR A 7 13.59 -18.80 3.23
N ARG A 8 12.94 -19.83 2.67
CA ARG A 8 11.90 -19.66 1.65
C ARG A 8 10.62 -19.01 2.19
N ALA A 9 10.28 -19.22 3.46
CA ALA A 9 9.10 -18.61 4.08
C ALA A 9 9.25 -17.09 4.19
N TRP A 10 10.45 -16.62 4.56
CA TRP A 10 10.73 -15.19 4.70
C TRP A 10 10.84 -14.44 3.37
N GLU A 11 11.25 -15.10 2.28
CA GLU A 11 11.21 -14.51 0.92
C GLU A 11 9.79 -14.40 0.36
N LEU A 12 8.90 -15.34 0.71
CA LEU A 12 7.49 -15.27 0.32
C LEU A 12 6.73 -14.20 1.13
N GLU A 13 7.03 -14.02 2.42
CA GLU A 13 6.48 -12.94 3.25
C GLU A 13 6.87 -11.55 2.72
N GLN A 14 8.13 -11.39 2.27
CA GLN A 14 8.61 -10.15 1.66
C GLN A 14 7.94 -9.85 0.31
N ALA A 15 7.70 -10.88 -0.53
CA ALA A 15 6.95 -10.73 -1.78
C ALA A 15 5.46 -10.38 -1.58
N THR A 16 4.93 -10.59 -0.37
CA THR A 16 3.55 -10.21 0.02
C THR A 16 3.50 -8.96 0.91
N SER A 17 4.63 -8.28 1.14
CA SER A 17 4.66 -7.12 2.02
C SER A 17 3.84 -5.97 1.43
N PRO A 18 2.90 -5.38 2.19
CA PRO A 18 2.08 -4.27 1.71
C PRO A 18 2.88 -2.96 1.56
N LEU A 19 4.15 -2.95 1.97
CA LEU A 19 5.10 -1.84 1.84
C LEU A 19 6.02 -2.00 0.61
N THR A 20 5.48 -2.53 -0.47
CA THR A 20 6.10 -2.56 -1.79
C THR A 20 5.25 -1.74 -2.75
N PRO A 21 5.81 -1.18 -3.84
CA PRO A 21 5.02 -0.45 -4.84
C PRO A 21 3.80 -1.26 -5.30
N GLU A 22 3.99 -2.54 -5.63
CA GLU A 22 2.93 -3.44 -6.06
C GLU A 22 1.90 -3.70 -4.95
N GLY A 23 2.36 -3.89 -3.70
CA GLY A 23 1.50 -4.10 -2.55
C GLY A 23 0.64 -2.87 -2.22
N ILE A 24 1.19 -1.66 -2.41
CA ILE A 24 0.48 -0.40 -2.21
C ILE A 24 -0.61 -0.24 -3.26
N VAL A 25 -0.27 -0.41 -4.54
CA VAL A 25 -1.24 -0.34 -5.64
C VAL A 25 -2.35 -1.38 -5.44
N LEU A 26 -2.00 -2.60 -5.05
CA LEU A 26 -2.98 -3.65 -4.78
C LEU A 26 -3.91 -3.26 -3.62
N ALA A 27 -3.36 -2.78 -2.50
CA ALA A 27 -4.16 -2.37 -1.35
C ALA A 27 -5.12 -1.22 -1.71
N VAL A 28 -4.68 -0.25 -2.52
CA VAL A 28 -5.54 0.84 -2.99
C VAL A 28 -6.63 0.31 -3.94
N SER A 29 -6.27 -0.57 -4.88
CA SER A 29 -7.22 -1.19 -5.81
C SER A 29 -8.33 -1.98 -5.09
N GLU A 30 -7.98 -2.69 -4.01
CA GLU A 30 -8.93 -3.40 -3.15
C GLU A 30 -9.90 -2.44 -2.44
N GLN A 31 -9.41 -1.28 -1.99
CA GLN A 31 -10.26 -0.26 -1.39
C GLN A 31 -11.15 0.44 -2.42
N LEU A 32 -10.67 0.68 -3.63
CA LEU A 32 -11.46 1.34 -4.68
C LEU A 32 -12.40 0.38 -5.43
N GLN A 33 -12.17 -0.92 -5.28
CA GLN A 33 -12.89 -1.98 -6.02
C GLN A 33 -12.78 -1.84 -7.54
N ILE A 34 -11.63 -1.35 -8.01
CA ILE A 34 -11.29 -1.23 -9.44
C ILE A 34 -9.97 -1.96 -9.73
N PRO A 35 -9.71 -2.38 -10.98
CA PRO A 35 -8.44 -2.99 -11.33
C PRO A 35 -7.25 -2.06 -11.06
N ALA A 36 -6.15 -2.60 -10.55
CA ALA A 36 -4.89 -1.86 -10.38
C ALA A 36 -4.39 -1.21 -11.69
N SER A 37 -4.69 -1.83 -12.83
CA SER A 37 -4.35 -1.30 -14.17
C SER A 37 -5.10 -0.02 -14.53
N ASP A 38 -6.22 0.26 -13.87
CA ASP A 38 -7.09 1.39 -14.18
C ASP A 38 -6.75 2.62 -13.32
N ILE A 39 -5.80 2.50 -12.39
CA ILE A 39 -5.33 3.58 -11.52
C ILE A 39 -3.99 4.09 -12.04
N GLN A 40 -3.93 5.35 -12.44
CA GLN A 40 -2.67 5.98 -12.83
C GLN A 40 -1.89 6.47 -11.60
N LEU A 41 -0.57 6.59 -11.74
CA LEU A 41 0.30 7.02 -10.63
C LEU A 41 -0.04 8.42 -10.10
N ASN A 42 -0.52 9.30 -10.97
CA ASN A 42 -0.84 10.70 -10.70
C ASN A 42 -2.34 10.97 -10.54
N ASP A 43 -3.19 9.93 -10.54
CA ASP A 43 -4.62 10.10 -10.31
C ASP A 43 -4.88 10.56 -8.87
N ASP A 44 -5.85 11.45 -8.71
CA ASP A 44 -6.38 11.80 -7.41
C ASP A 44 -7.27 10.65 -6.91
N LEU A 45 -6.76 9.90 -5.93
CA LEU A 45 -7.43 8.74 -5.37
C LEU A 45 -8.77 9.12 -4.69
N LEU A 46 -8.91 10.34 -4.17
CA LEU A 46 -10.17 10.81 -3.60
C LEU A 46 -11.23 11.01 -4.70
N MET A 47 -10.81 11.51 -5.87
CA MET A 47 -11.69 11.63 -7.04
C MET A 47 -12.08 10.26 -7.62
N LEU A 48 -11.23 9.24 -7.46
CA LEU A 48 -11.55 7.85 -7.80
C LEU A 48 -12.49 7.17 -6.79
N GLY A 49 -12.86 7.85 -5.70
CA GLY A 49 -13.82 7.35 -4.71
C GLY A 49 -13.19 6.83 -3.42
N LEU A 50 -11.91 7.10 -3.19
CA LEU A 50 -11.31 6.83 -1.88
C LEU A 50 -11.87 7.83 -0.86
N ASP A 51 -12.43 7.31 0.23
CA ASP A 51 -12.95 8.11 1.33
C ASP A 51 -12.03 8.09 2.56
N SER A 52 -12.31 8.94 3.54
CA SER A 52 -11.51 9.06 4.76
C SER A 52 -11.43 7.75 5.56
N VAL A 53 -12.47 6.92 5.54
CA VAL A 53 -12.51 5.67 6.31
C VAL A 53 -11.60 4.63 5.67
N ARG A 54 -11.65 4.52 4.34
CA ARG A 54 -10.75 3.66 3.56
C ARG A 54 -9.30 4.11 3.69
N LEU A 55 -9.05 5.42 3.65
CA LEU A 55 -7.71 5.96 3.87
C LEU A 55 -7.18 5.64 5.28
N MET A 56 -7.98 5.84 6.33
CA MET A 56 -7.59 5.45 7.70
C MET A 56 -7.32 3.95 7.82
N THR A 57 -8.07 3.11 7.10
CA THR A 57 -7.86 1.67 7.06
C THR A 57 -6.51 1.32 6.42
N LEU A 58 -6.16 1.97 5.30
CA LEU A 58 -4.87 1.79 4.63
C LEU A 58 -3.70 2.24 5.51
N VAL A 59 -3.81 3.43 6.12
CA VAL A 59 -2.81 3.95 7.06
C VAL A 59 -2.58 2.96 8.21
N GLY A 60 -3.65 2.49 8.87
CA GLY A 60 -3.54 1.51 9.95
C GLY A 60 -2.93 0.18 9.49
N LYS A 61 -3.28 -0.29 8.28
CA LYS A 61 -2.68 -1.47 7.67
C LYS A 61 -1.18 -1.27 7.51
N TRP A 62 -0.72 -0.19 6.87
CA TRP A 62 0.71 0.03 6.64
C TRP A 62 1.50 0.27 7.91
N GLN A 63 0.94 1.00 8.89
CA GLN A 63 1.56 1.17 10.21
C GLN A 63 1.76 -0.16 10.95
N ALA A 64 0.83 -1.11 10.83
CA ALA A 64 0.98 -2.44 11.41
C ALA A 64 2.15 -3.24 10.79
N TYR A 65 2.59 -2.88 9.59
CA TYR A 65 3.77 -3.44 8.92
C TYR A 65 5.04 -2.58 9.12
N GLY A 66 4.98 -1.54 9.94
CA GLY A 66 6.13 -0.72 10.31
C GLY A 66 6.28 0.61 9.55
N ALA A 67 5.32 0.98 8.69
CA ALA A 67 5.37 2.26 8.01
C ALA A 67 5.17 3.43 8.98
N GLN A 68 5.95 4.50 8.79
CA GLN A 68 5.84 5.75 9.56
C GLN A 68 5.09 6.80 8.74
N VAL A 69 3.82 6.51 8.44
CA VAL A 69 2.95 7.42 7.66
C VAL A 69 1.70 7.76 8.46
N SER A 70 1.19 8.98 8.33
CA SER A 70 -0.08 9.42 8.92
C SER A 70 -1.16 9.64 7.85
N PHE A 71 -2.40 9.81 8.30
CA PHE A 71 -3.49 10.22 7.41
C PHE A 71 -3.19 11.56 6.72
N GLU A 72 -2.65 12.53 7.48
CA GLU A 72 -2.35 13.88 6.98
C GLU A 72 -1.29 13.81 5.86
N ASP A 73 -0.25 12.98 6.04
CA ASP A 73 0.81 12.79 5.04
C ASP A 73 0.30 12.28 3.69
N LEU A 74 -0.76 11.48 3.71
CA LEU A 74 -1.35 10.87 2.52
C LEU A 74 -2.51 11.69 1.94
N ALA A 75 -3.27 12.39 2.79
CA ALA A 75 -4.39 13.21 2.39
C ALA A 75 -3.95 14.52 1.71
N GLU A 76 -2.74 15.02 2.00
CA GLU A 76 -2.19 16.22 1.35
C GLU A 76 -2.01 16.00 -0.16
N GLN A 77 -1.52 14.83 -0.54
CA GLN A 77 -1.29 14.42 -1.94
C GLN A 77 -1.76 12.97 -2.12
N PRO A 78 -3.05 12.76 -2.41
CA PRO A 78 -3.65 11.44 -2.49
C PRO A 78 -3.37 10.79 -3.85
N THR A 79 -2.10 10.65 -4.23
CA THR A 79 -1.67 10.01 -5.48
C THR A 79 -0.80 8.80 -5.18
N LEU A 80 -0.87 7.76 -6.03
CA LEU A 80 -0.06 6.55 -5.86
C LEU A 80 1.44 6.86 -5.90
N GLU A 81 1.87 7.77 -6.77
CA GLU A 81 3.28 8.20 -6.88
C GLU A 81 3.84 8.65 -5.53
N VAL A 82 3.19 9.63 -4.89
CA VAL A 82 3.64 10.20 -3.62
C VAL A 82 3.55 9.17 -2.49
N TRP A 83 2.53 8.32 -2.51
CA TRP A 83 2.34 7.30 -1.47
C TRP A 83 3.43 6.24 -1.53
N ILE A 84 3.79 5.78 -2.73
CA ILE A 84 4.87 4.81 -2.94
C ILE A 84 6.19 5.40 -2.46
N GLU A 85 6.50 6.65 -2.81
CA GLU A 85 7.72 7.33 -2.34
C GLU A 85 7.79 7.40 -0.81
N LYS A 86 6.68 7.78 -0.14
CA LYS A 86 6.64 7.89 1.32
C LYS A 86 6.73 6.54 2.05
N LEU A 87 6.23 5.47 1.45
CA LEU A 87 6.12 4.15 2.09
C LEU A 87 7.31 3.23 1.83
N VAL A 88 8.03 3.43 0.72
CA VAL A 88 9.14 2.57 0.28
C VAL A 88 10.51 3.18 0.59
N ALA A 89 10.58 4.46 0.98
CA ALA A 89 11.80 5.14 1.43
C ALA A 89 12.37 4.57 2.74
#